data_AF-A0A2V8DH25-F1
#
_entry.id   AF-A0A2V8DH25-F1
#
_cell.length_a   1.000
_cell.length_b   1.000
_cell.length_c   1.000
_cell.angle_alpha   90.00
_cell.angle_beta   90.00
_cell.angle_gamma   90.00
#
_symmetry.space_group_name_H-M   'P 1'
#
loop_
_entity.id
_entity.type
_entity.pdbx_description
1 polymer ?
#
loop_
_entity_poly.entity_id
_entity_poly.type
_entity_poly.pdbx_seq_one_letter_code
_entity_poly.pdbx_strand_id
1 'polypeptide(L)'
;MTCASEGYRLRCCNPGRPSGIQMVSPACYIQVVRSESSAKGVDAFRVRTRSPPVTCREFADFILDYLSGELSTESRAAFESHLSVCINCRRYLTSYQETVTLGKRAFEDDDATVPSEVPEELVKAILAARPR
;
A
#
# COMPACT_ATOMS: atom_id res chain seq x y z
N MET A 1 -36.92 33.31 16.02
CA MET A 1 -36.85 32.55 17.28
C MET A 1 -35.44 32.04 17.47
N THR A 2 -34.70 32.77 18.30
CA THR A 2 -33.61 32.33 19.20
C THR A 2 -32.84 31.06 18.84
N CYS A 3 -31.58 31.26 18.43
CA CYS A 3 -30.51 30.29 18.65
C CYS A 3 -30.39 30.00 20.14
N ALA A 4 -30.72 28.77 20.55
CA ALA A 4 -30.38 28.23 21.86
C ALA A 4 -29.26 27.21 21.66
N SER A 5 -28.08 27.61 22.12
CA SER A 5 -26.89 26.81 22.31
C SER A 5 -27.06 25.88 23.50
N GLU A 6 -27.15 24.57 23.26
CA GLU A 6 -26.95 23.58 24.33
C GLU A 6 -26.37 22.28 23.75
N GLY A 7 -25.15 21.96 24.17
CA GLY A 7 -24.63 20.58 24.22
C GLY A 7 -24.35 19.88 22.89
N TYR A 8 -23.08 19.91 22.47
CA TYR A 8 -22.37 18.93 21.64
C TYR A 8 -23.22 17.75 21.09
N ARG A 9 -23.84 17.96 19.94
CA ARG A 9 -24.28 16.91 19.02
C ARG A 9 -23.76 17.27 17.64
N LEU A 10 -22.66 16.64 17.24
CA LEU A 10 -22.26 16.53 15.83
C LEU A 10 -23.33 15.71 15.10
N ARG A 11 -24.46 16.35 14.81
CA ARG A 11 -25.49 15.83 13.93
C ARG A 11 -25.11 16.31 12.54
N CYS A 12 -24.44 15.44 11.79
CA CYS A 12 -24.19 15.64 10.36
C CYS A 12 -25.53 15.69 9.61
N CYS A 13 -26.21 16.82 9.61
CA CYS A 13 -27.23 17.14 8.61
C CYS A 13 -26.50 17.66 7.38
N ASN A 14 -26.18 16.78 6.42
CA ASN A 14 -25.91 17.23 5.05
C ASN A 14 -27.16 16.99 4.20
N PRO A 15 -27.98 18.01 3.93
CA PRO A 15 -29.19 17.89 3.11
C PRO A 15 -28.80 18.01 1.63
N GLY A 16 -28.13 16.98 1.08
CA GLY A 16 -27.69 17.06 -0.32
C GLY A 16 -26.87 15.90 -0.86
N ARG A 17 -27.04 14.66 -0.39
CA ARG A 17 -26.31 13.52 -0.98
C ARG A 17 -27.18 12.79 -2.02
N PRO A 18 -26.86 12.85 -3.33
CA PRO A 18 -27.50 12.01 -4.32
C PRO A 18 -27.14 10.54 -4.11
N SER A 19 -28.15 9.69 -4.26
CA SER A 19 -28.09 8.22 -4.19
C SER A 19 -27.06 7.66 -5.17
N GLY A 20 -26.05 6.95 -4.66
CA GLY A 20 -25.08 6.30 -5.55
C GLY A 20 -23.83 5.69 -4.91
N ILE A 21 -23.65 5.80 -3.59
CA ILE A 21 -22.55 5.11 -2.90
C ILE A 21 -23.13 3.87 -2.24
N GLN A 22 -23.10 2.75 -2.98
CA GLN A 22 -23.29 1.43 -2.41
C GLN A 22 -22.18 1.19 -1.39
N MET A 23 -22.60 1.23 -0.13
CA MET A 23 -21.99 0.56 1.01
C MET A 23 -21.62 -0.88 0.61
N VAL A 24 -20.33 -1.15 0.44
CA VAL A 24 -19.82 -2.50 0.20
C VAL A 24 -20.04 -3.29 1.49
N SER A 25 -21.08 -4.12 1.50
CA SER A 25 -21.42 -5.00 2.62
C SER A 25 -20.26 -5.98 2.88
N PRO A 26 -19.79 -6.17 4.13
CA PRO A 26 -18.67 -7.06 4.47
C PRO A 26 -18.93 -8.55 4.22
N ALA A 27 -20.13 -8.93 3.78
CA ALA A 27 -20.61 -10.30 3.78
C ALA A 27 -20.20 -11.15 2.56
N CYS A 28 -19.41 -10.65 1.60
CA CYS A 28 -19.28 -11.34 0.30
C CYS A 28 -17.87 -11.55 -0.25
N TYR A 29 -16.81 -11.28 0.53
CA TYR A 29 -15.45 -11.62 0.10
C TYR A 29 -14.76 -12.59 1.05
N ILE A 30 -15.33 -13.79 1.17
CA ILE A 30 -14.66 -15.02 1.63
C ILE A 30 -15.39 -16.16 0.92
N GLN A 31 -14.83 -16.62 -0.20
CA GLN A 31 -15.04 -18.00 -0.64
C GLN A 31 -13.83 -18.81 -0.15
N VAL A 32 -13.84 -19.14 1.13
CA VAL A 32 -13.02 -20.22 1.69
C VAL A 32 -13.73 -21.52 1.35
N VAL A 33 -13.00 -22.39 0.67
CA VAL A 33 -13.33 -23.77 0.29
C VAL A 33 -14.20 -24.52 1.32
N ARG A 34 -15.34 -25.04 0.87
CA ARG A 34 -16.16 -26.01 1.62
C ARG A 34 -15.55 -27.40 1.46
N SER A 35 -15.14 -28.03 2.57
CA SER A 35 -15.01 -29.49 2.67
C SER A 35 -15.95 -30.01 3.76
N GLU A 36 -17.01 -30.69 3.35
CA GLU A 36 -17.85 -31.54 4.20
C GLU A 36 -17.10 -32.88 4.35
N SER A 37 -17.07 -33.66 5.43
CA SER A 37 -17.72 -33.69 6.74
C SER A 37 -16.93 -34.69 7.61
N SER A 38 -16.95 -34.55 8.94
CA SER A 38 -17.23 -35.64 9.92
C SER A 38 -16.63 -35.38 11.33
N ALA A 39 -17.51 -34.90 12.20
CA ALA A 39 -17.66 -35.13 13.64
C ALA A 39 -16.43 -35.26 14.59
N LYS A 40 -16.29 -34.22 15.45
CA LYS A 40 -16.05 -34.21 16.92
C LYS A 40 -14.88 -33.30 17.35
N GLY A 41 -15.16 -32.38 18.27
CA GLY A 41 -14.16 -31.68 19.09
C GLY A 41 -14.14 -30.16 18.92
N VAL A 42 -14.42 -29.43 20.00
CA VAL A 42 -14.18 -27.99 20.10
C VAL A 42 -12.67 -27.75 20.24
N ASP A 43 -11.96 -27.75 19.12
CA ASP A 43 -10.54 -27.42 19.09
C ASP A 43 -10.31 -26.02 18.53
N ALA A 44 -9.57 -25.23 19.30
CA ALA A 44 -9.14 -23.89 18.96
C ALA A 44 -8.63 -23.84 17.51
N PHE A 45 -9.23 -22.96 16.71
CA PHE A 45 -8.77 -22.64 15.35
C PHE A 45 -7.38 -21.98 15.43
N ARG A 46 -6.37 -22.82 15.60
CA ARG A 46 -4.97 -22.42 15.58
C ARG A 46 -4.62 -22.19 14.11
N VAL A 47 -4.84 -20.96 13.64
CA VAL A 47 -4.27 -20.50 12.37
C VAL A 47 -2.76 -20.72 12.48
N ARG A 48 -2.26 -21.79 11.87
CA ARG A 48 -0.83 -21.97 11.65
C ARG A 48 -0.45 -21.09 10.48
N THR A 49 -0.37 -19.78 10.69
CA THR A 49 0.41 -18.93 9.79
C THR A 49 1.86 -19.34 9.96
N ARG A 50 2.35 -20.22 9.08
CA ARG A 50 3.71 -20.76 9.11
C ARG A 50 4.76 -19.75 8.60
N SER A 51 4.37 -18.50 8.36
CA SER A 51 5.26 -17.43 7.94
C SER A 51 5.22 -16.31 9.00
N PRO A 52 6.37 -15.73 9.37
CA PRO A 52 6.40 -14.55 10.22
C PRO A 52 5.56 -13.41 9.61
N PRO A 53 5.03 -12.51 10.45
CA PRO A 53 4.33 -11.33 9.95
C PRO A 53 5.26 -10.51 9.06
N VAL A 54 4.76 -10.09 7.88
CA VAL A 54 5.51 -9.16 7.02
C VAL A 54 5.75 -7.86 7.76
N THR A 55 7.00 -7.44 7.81
CA THR A 55 7.39 -6.17 8.40
C THR A 55 7.06 -5.02 7.44
N CYS A 56 6.95 -3.80 7.98
CA CYS A 56 6.76 -2.60 7.16
C CYS A 56 7.88 -2.42 6.13
N ARG A 57 9.12 -2.83 6.48
CA ARG A 57 10.29 -2.75 5.61
C ARG A 57 10.16 -3.70 4.43
N GLU A 58 9.93 -4.99 4.69
CA GLU A 58 9.78 -6.00 3.63
C GLU A 58 8.66 -5.64 2.65
N PHE A 59 7.55 -5.10 3.16
CA PHE A 59 6.46 -4.65 2.30
C PHE A 59 6.84 -3.43 1.45
N ALA A 60 7.53 -2.44 2.03
CA ALA A 60 7.99 -1.27 1.29
C ALA A 60 9.01 -1.66 0.21
N ASP A 61 9.95 -2.54 0.53
CA ASP A 61 10.95 -3.06 -0.41
C ASP A 61 10.26 -3.80 -1.57
N PHE A 62 9.27 -4.64 -1.29
CA PHE A 62 8.48 -5.31 -2.34
C PHE A 62 7.77 -4.33 -3.29
N ILE A 63 7.19 -3.24 -2.75
CA ILE A 63 6.54 -2.21 -3.58
C ILE A 63 7.57 -1.44 -4.41
N LEU A 64 8.76 -1.17 -3.87
CA LEU A 64 9.86 -0.56 -4.60
C LEU A 64 10.30 -1.46 -5.76
N ASP A 65 10.54 -2.76 -5.51
CA ASP A 65 10.93 -3.73 -6.53
C ASP A 65 9.87 -3.84 -7.65
N TYR A 66 8.59 -3.74 -7.29
CA TYR A 66 7.50 -3.75 -8.27
C TYR A 66 7.55 -2.52 -9.19
N LEU A 67 7.80 -1.34 -8.60
CA LEU A 67 7.86 -0.06 -9.30
C LEU A 67 9.15 0.10 -10.13
N SER A 68 10.28 -0.43 -9.66
CA SER A 68 11.56 -0.45 -10.39
C SER A 68 11.59 -1.52 -11.48
N GLY A 69 10.70 -2.51 -11.42
CA GLY A 69 10.68 -3.65 -12.36
C GLY A 69 11.69 -4.74 -12.01
N GLU A 70 12.20 -4.75 -10.78
CA GLU A 70 13.17 -5.73 -10.28
C GLU A 70 12.51 -7.01 -9.73
N LEU A 71 11.19 -7.02 -9.57
CA LEU A 71 10.46 -8.25 -9.22
C LEU A 71 10.59 -9.32 -10.31
N SER A 72 10.71 -10.58 -9.86
CA SER A 72 10.63 -11.73 -10.76
C SER A 72 9.31 -11.75 -11.53
N THR A 73 9.33 -12.31 -12.74
CA THR A 73 8.15 -12.39 -13.62
C THR A 73 6.95 -13.05 -12.93
N GLU A 74 7.19 -14.09 -12.15
CA GLU A 74 6.15 -14.81 -11.39
C GLU A 74 5.54 -13.93 -10.30
N SER A 75 6.37 -13.32 -9.45
CA SER A 75 5.92 -12.43 -8.38
C SER A 75 5.17 -11.21 -8.92
N ARG A 76 5.65 -10.66 -10.04
CA ARG A 76 5.00 -9.54 -10.72
C ARG A 76 3.61 -9.92 -11.23
N ALA A 77 3.48 -11.04 -11.94
CA ALA A 77 2.19 -11.50 -12.45
C ALA A 77 1.19 -11.78 -11.31
N ALA A 78 1.66 -12.38 -10.21
CA ALA A 78 0.83 -12.61 -9.02
C ALA A 78 0.34 -11.29 -8.40
N PHE A 79 1.21 -10.28 -8.33
CA PHE A 79 0.85 -8.97 -7.79
C PHE A 79 -0.08 -8.19 -8.72
N GLU A 80 0.14 -8.21 -10.03
CA GLU A 80 -0.76 -7.60 -11.02
C GLU A 80 -2.17 -8.24 -10.97
N SER A 81 -2.23 -9.57 -10.82
CA SER A 81 -3.49 -10.28 -10.56
C SER A 81 -4.17 -9.77 -9.28
N HIS A 82 -3.42 -9.60 -8.19
CA HIS A 82 -3.97 -9.01 -6.95
C HIS A 82 -4.48 -7.58 -7.14
N LEU A 83 -3.73 -6.74 -7.87
CA LEU A 83 -4.12 -5.37 -8.19
C LEU A 83 -5.40 -5.33 -9.03
N SER A 84 -5.72 -6.36 -9.82
CA SER A 84 -6.97 -6.42 -10.59
C SER A 84 -8.22 -6.56 -9.71
N VAL A 85 -8.10 -7.22 -8.55
CA VAL A 85 -9.23 -7.51 -7.65
C VAL A 85 -9.29 -6.61 -6.41
N CYS A 86 -8.14 -6.10 -5.93
CA CYS A 86 -8.07 -5.36 -4.69
C CYS A 86 -8.01 -3.84 -4.90
N ILE A 87 -9.14 -3.15 -4.70
CA ILE A 87 -9.20 -1.68 -4.79
C ILE A 87 -8.31 -0.98 -3.76
N ASN A 88 -8.14 -1.55 -2.56
CA ASN A 88 -7.32 -0.93 -1.51
C ASN A 88 -5.85 -0.93 -1.88
N CYS A 89 -5.34 -2.02 -2.45
CA CYS A 89 -3.94 -2.09 -2.91
C CYS A 89 -3.70 -1.16 -4.10
N ARG A 90 -4.66 -1.01 -5.02
CA ARG A 90 -4.57 0.02 -6.08
C ARG A 90 -4.45 1.43 -5.50
N ARG A 91 -5.33 1.78 -4.55
CA ARG A 91 -5.31 3.12 -3.93
C ARG A 91 -4.03 3.35 -3.14
N TYR A 92 -3.56 2.35 -2.40
CA TYR A 92 -2.28 2.42 -1.70
C TYR A 92 -1.13 2.69 -2.66
N LEU A 93 -1.07 1.94 -3.77
CA LEU A 93 -0.03 2.11 -4.79
C LEU A 93 -0.04 3.53 -5.38
N THR A 94 -1.22 4.08 -5.68
CA THR A 94 -1.37 5.46 -6.15
C THR A 94 -0.80 6.47 -5.13
N SER A 95 -1.24 6.38 -3.87
CA SER A 95 -0.74 7.29 -2.82
C SER A 95 0.76 7.13 -2.55
N TYR A 96 1.29 5.92 -2.68
CA TYR A 96 2.72 5.67 -2.57
C TYR A 96 3.50 6.38 -3.69
N GLN A 97 3.06 6.25 -4.95
CA GLN A 97 3.67 6.93 -6.10
C GLN A 97 3.59 8.46 -5.98
N GLU A 98 2.48 8.99 -5.48
CA GLU A 98 2.32 10.41 -5.18
C GLU A 98 3.31 10.86 -4.11
N THR A 99 3.50 10.08 -3.06
CA THR A 99 4.46 10.37 -1.98
C THR A 99 5.89 10.42 -2.52
N VAL A 100 6.27 9.47 -3.36
CA VAL A 100 7.59 9.47 -4.03
C VAL A 100 7.75 10.71 -4.92
N THR A 101 6.71 11.08 -5.67
CA THR A 101 6.74 12.25 -6.56
C THR A 101 6.89 13.55 -5.77
N LEU A 102 6.10 13.72 -4.70
CA LEU A 102 6.18 14.87 -3.81
C LEU A 102 7.54 14.94 -3.11
N GLY A 103 8.07 13.78 -2.67
CA GLY A 103 9.40 13.69 -2.09
C GLY A 103 10.48 14.16 -3.05
N LYS A 104 10.43 13.75 -4.33
CA LYS A 104 11.38 14.22 -5.36
C LYS A 104 11.28 15.74 -5.54
N ARG A 105 10.06 16.25 -5.75
CA ARG A 105 9.81 17.70 -5.94
C ARG A 105 10.26 18.55 -4.77
N ALA A 106 10.17 18.05 -3.54
CA ALA A 106 10.61 18.78 -2.36
C ALA A 106 12.13 19.05 -2.34
N PHE A 107 12.90 18.27 -3.09
CA PHE A 107 14.35 18.42 -3.25
C PHE A 107 14.76 18.73 -4.70
N GLU A 108 13.80 19.02 -5.58
CA GLU A 108 14.10 19.58 -6.89
C GLU A 108 14.57 21.02 -6.67
N ASP A 109 15.80 21.29 -7.06
CA ASP A 109 16.40 22.61 -7.07
C ASP A 109 16.62 22.98 -8.54
N ASP A 110 15.80 23.90 -9.05
CA ASP A 110 15.83 24.35 -10.45
C ASP A 110 17.19 24.99 -10.80
N ASP A 111 17.91 25.51 -9.81
CA ASP A 111 19.23 26.14 -9.96
C ASP A 111 20.39 25.14 -9.73
N ALA A 112 20.09 23.90 -9.32
CA ALA A 112 21.11 22.88 -9.13
C ALA A 112 21.76 22.49 -10.47
N THR A 113 22.98 22.96 -10.66
CA THR A 113 23.81 22.58 -11.81
C THR A 113 24.28 21.14 -11.61
N VAL A 114 23.59 20.18 -12.22
CA VAL A 114 24.08 18.80 -12.36
C VAL A 114 25.15 18.80 -13.45
N PRO A 115 26.42 18.47 -13.14
CA PRO A 115 27.46 18.39 -14.16
C PRO A 115 27.08 17.39 -15.26
N SER A 116 27.37 17.72 -16.51
CA SER A 116 27.07 16.84 -17.66
C SER A 116 27.86 15.54 -17.64
N GLU A 117 28.98 15.51 -16.91
CA GLU A 117 29.82 14.34 -16.72
C GLU A 117 29.94 14.04 -15.22
N VAL A 118 29.84 12.75 -14.87
CA VAL A 118 30.03 12.30 -13.48
C VAL A 118 31.51 12.47 -13.11
N PRO A 119 31.85 13.20 -12.03
CA PRO A 119 33.24 13.40 -11.63
C PRO A 119 33.94 12.07 -11.34
N GLU A 120 35.13 11.85 -11.92
CA GLU A 120 35.90 10.61 -11.72
C GLU A 120 36.19 10.32 -10.23
N GLU A 121 36.43 11.35 -9.44
CA GLU A 121 36.71 11.21 -8.01
C GLU A 121 35.52 10.62 -7.25
N LEU A 122 34.29 10.96 -7.65
CA LEU A 122 33.08 10.35 -7.08
C LEU A 122 33.00 8.86 -7.44
N VAL A 123 33.28 8.51 -8.71
CA VAL A 123 33.29 7.10 -9.16
C VAL A 123 34.33 6.31 -8.38
N LYS A 124 35.56 6.82 -8.26
CA LYS A 124 36.64 6.18 -7.48
C LYS A 124 36.24 6.00 -6.01
N ALA A 125 35.65 7.03 -5.38
CA ALA A 125 35.21 6.95 -4.00
C ALA A 125 34.13 5.88 -3.78
N ILE A 126 33.13 5.79 -4.66
CA ILE A 126 32.07 4.76 -4.60
C ILE A 126 32.67 3.36 -4.75
N LEU A 127 33.58 3.17 -5.72
CA LEU A 127 34.23 1.87 -5.94
C LEU A 127 35.12 1.46 -4.76
N ALA A 128 35.81 2.40 -4.12
CA ALA A 128 36.62 2.13 -2.94
C ALA A 128 35.78 1.80 -1.69
N ALA A 129 34.58 2.37 -1.57
CA ALA A 129 33.68 2.15 -0.45
C ALA A 129 32.85 0.85 -0.55
N ARG A 130 32.75 0.24 -1.74
CA ARG A 130 32.07 -1.04 -1.89
C ARG A 130 32.86 -2.14 -1.15
N PRO A 131 32.27 -2.81 -0.15
CA PRO A 131 32.91 -3.96 0.47
C PRO A 131 33.13 -5.05 -0.60
N ARG A 132 34.30 -5.68 -0.56
CA ARG A 132 34.65 -6.81 -1.44
C ARG A 132 33.82 -8.05 -1.12
#